data_AF-A0AAN9KG59-F1
#
_entry.id   AF-A0AAN9KG59-F1
#
_cell.length_a   1.000
_cell.length_b   1.000
_cell.length_c   1.000
_cell.angle_alpha   90.00
_cell.angle_beta   90.00
_cell.angle_gamma   90.00
#
_symmetry.space_group_name_H-M   'P 1'
#
loop_
_entity.id
_entity.type
_entity.pdbx_description
1 polymer ?
#
loop_
_entity_poly.entity_id
_entity_poly.type
_entity_poly.pdbx_seq_one_letter_code
_entity_poly.pdbx_strand_id
1 'polypeptide(L)'
;MAMSSPLRFSFCSPGVARKLLGSLITAIGQSRNKNWHLARRGGSFVSFKGCTKLVHTTCRVSVPGTSPRNDEKAPSNILRNKKAVPDADPPSIEDVNLLYQFFDQSTRLTVLTGAGISTECGIPDYRSPNGAYSSGFKPITHQEFLRSSRTRRRYWARSYAGWRQFTAAQPCAAHHALATLGKAGRIDFMITQNVDRLHHRAGSNPLELHGTVYTVMCLDCGYSFCRSLFQDQLKALNPKWAEAIENLDHGNPGSDKSFGMKVRPDGDIEIDERFWEEDFIIPTCHKCNGVLKPDVVFFGDNVPKNRADMAMEASRRCDAFLVLGSSLMTMSAFRLVRAAHEAGAATAIVNIGVTRADNFVPLKINARLGEILPRVLDMGSIGIPAV
;
A
#
# COMPACT_ATOMS: atom_id res chain seq x y z
N MET A 1 -0.50 47.49 53.18
CA MET A 1 0.68 46.84 53.78
C MET A 1 1.26 45.91 52.72
N ALA A 2 2.20 46.41 51.92
CA ALA A 2 3.66 46.21 52.05
C ALA A 2 4.06 44.76 51.67
N MET A 3 5.07 44.44 50.87
CA MET A 3 6.03 45.23 50.10
C MET A 3 6.81 44.27 49.17
N SER A 4 7.11 44.72 47.94
CA SER A 4 8.40 44.59 47.23
C SER A 4 9.24 43.28 47.22
N SER A 5 9.44 42.78 45.99
CA SER A 5 10.74 42.69 45.28
C SER A 5 11.59 41.40 45.24
N PRO A 6 12.41 41.24 44.16
CA PRO A 6 12.84 39.95 43.59
C PRO A 6 14.34 39.67 43.75
N LEU A 7 14.81 38.48 43.34
CA LEU A 7 16.25 38.21 43.17
C LEU A 7 16.60 37.84 41.73
N ARG A 8 17.66 38.50 41.27
CA ARG A 8 18.23 38.54 39.92
C ARG A 8 19.22 37.40 39.66
N PHE A 9 19.37 37.14 38.37
CA PHE A 9 20.44 36.49 37.61
C PHE A 9 21.86 36.53 38.20
N SER A 10 22.62 35.46 37.94
CA SER A 10 24.04 35.58 37.61
C SER A 10 24.42 34.65 36.45
N PHE A 11 25.03 35.26 35.42
CA PHE A 11 25.71 34.63 34.30
C PHE A 11 27.12 34.18 34.75
N CYS A 12 27.60 33.04 34.24
CA CYS A 12 29.02 32.82 34.01
C CYS A 12 29.21 31.87 32.81
N SER A 13 29.81 32.41 31.73
CA SER A 13 30.45 31.65 30.64
C SER A 13 31.99 31.74 30.83
N PRO A 14 32.84 31.27 29.89
CA PRO A 14 33.49 29.97 29.95
C PRO A 14 35.04 30.08 29.99
N GLY A 15 35.75 29.05 30.49
CA GLY A 15 37.20 28.95 30.26
C GLY A 15 37.80 27.62 30.73
N VAL A 16 38.20 26.75 29.79
CA VAL A 16 39.59 26.45 29.35
C VAL A 16 40.38 25.50 30.27
N ALA A 17 40.63 24.27 29.79
CA ALA A 17 41.95 23.59 29.65
C ALA A 17 41.70 22.11 29.24
N ARG A 18 42.06 21.64 28.01
CA ARG A 18 43.38 21.09 27.59
C ARG A 18 43.98 20.15 28.66
N LYS A 19 44.37 18.89 28.42
CA LYS A 19 45.03 18.21 27.29
C LYS A 19 45.09 16.72 27.67
N LEU A 20 45.04 15.80 26.71
CA LEU A 20 46.03 14.72 26.58
C LEU A 20 45.93 14.09 25.18
N LEU A 21 47.09 14.06 24.52
CA LEU A 21 47.38 13.65 23.15
C LEU A 21 48.55 12.66 23.28
N GLY A 22 48.51 11.56 22.53
CA GLY A 22 49.56 10.55 22.44
C GLY A 22 49.06 9.40 21.56
N SER A 23 49.09 9.53 20.22
CA SER A 23 50.22 9.24 19.32
C SER A 23 50.37 7.76 18.98
N LEU A 24 50.02 7.41 17.73
CA LEU A 24 50.69 6.36 16.96
C LEU A 24 50.52 6.67 15.45
N ILE A 25 51.60 7.17 14.84
CA ILE A 25 51.89 7.26 13.40
C ILE A 25 52.90 6.13 13.15
N THR A 26 52.83 5.26 12.13
CA THR A 26 53.30 5.36 10.72
C THR A 26 53.11 3.91 10.18
N ALA A 27 52.86 3.55 8.91
CA ALA A 27 53.40 4.01 7.63
C ALA A 27 52.51 3.47 6.47
N ILE A 28 52.15 4.31 5.48
CA ILE A 28 52.73 4.45 4.12
C ILE A 28 52.35 3.35 3.12
N GLY A 29 51.76 3.77 1.98
CA GLY A 29 51.68 2.94 0.77
C GLY A 29 50.72 3.43 -0.33
N GLN A 30 50.93 4.61 -0.90
CA GLN A 30 50.38 4.98 -2.22
C GLN A 30 51.19 4.31 -3.35
N SER A 31 50.53 3.75 -4.36
CA SER A 31 51.02 3.67 -5.76
C SER A 31 49.89 3.21 -6.68
N ARG A 32 49.28 4.08 -7.49
CA ARG A 32 49.64 4.41 -8.89
C ARG A 32 49.69 3.20 -9.86
N ASN A 33 48.70 3.21 -10.75
CA ASN A 33 48.77 2.99 -12.21
C ASN A 33 50.11 2.46 -12.75
N LYS A 34 50.09 1.27 -13.38
CA LYS A 34 51.02 0.89 -14.43
C LYS A 34 50.33 0.06 -15.51
N ASN A 35 50.14 0.70 -16.67
CA ASN A 35 50.11 0.04 -17.97
C ASN A 35 51.42 -0.72 -18.19
N TRP A 36 51.34 -1.93 -18.75
CA TRP A 36 52.46 -2.59 -19.40
C TRP A 36 52.02 -3.07 -20.79
N HIS A 37 52.73 -2.60 -21.80
CA HIS A 37 52.66 -3.09 -23.17
C HIS A 37 53.75 -4.15 -23.43
N LEU A 38 53.38 -5.12 -24.26
CA LEU A 38 54.15 -5.96 -25.19
C LEU A 38 55.14 -7.03 -24.65
N ALA A 39 54.90 -8.29 -25.04
CA ALA A 39 55.61 -8.91 -26.17
C ALA A 39 54.91 -10.20 -26.67
N ARG A 40 54.93 -10.39 -27.99
CA ARG A 40 54.37 -11.50 -28.79
C ARG A 40 55.21 -12.79 -28.73
N ARG A 41 54.51 -13.93 -28.83
CA ARG A 41 54.78 -15.16 -29.63
C ARG A 41 53.48 -15.99 -29.47
N GLY A 42 52.71 -16.40 -30.48
CA GLY A 42 53.02 -16.97 -31.79
C GLY A 42 52.29 -18.32 -31.82
N GLY A 43 51.10 -18.38 -32.43
CA GLY A 43 50.30 -19.60 -32.53
C GLY A 43 48.92 -19.33 -33.13
N SER A 44 48.77 -19.63 -34.42
CA SER A 44 47.54 -19.50 -35.20
C SER A 44 46.50 -20.54 -34.80
N PHE A 45 45.23 -20.16 -34.64
CA PHE A 45 44.11 -21.07 -34.89
C PHE A 45 42.89 -20.35 -35.47
N VAL A 46 42.21 -21.09 -36.33
CA VAL A 46 41.28 -20.68 -37.38
C VAL A 46 39.95 -20.14 -36.84
N SER A 47 39.46 -19.06 -37.46
CA SER A 47 38.14 -18.47 -37.19
C SER A 47 37.04 -19.24 -37.94
N PHE A 48 36.17 -19.95 -37.22
CA PHE A 48 34.90 -20.44 -37.75
C PHE A 48 33.73 -19.54 -37.31
N LYS A 49 33.12 -18.87 -38.29
CA LYS A 49 31.80 -18.24 -38.16
C LYS A 49 30.73 -19.33 -38.22
N GLY A 50 30.10 -19.64 -37.09
CA GLY A 50 28.91 -20.49 -37.04
C GLY A 50 27.64 -19.65 -37.17
N CYS A 51 26.96 -19.78 -38.32
CA CYS A 51 25.62 -19.26 -38.57
C CYS A 51 24.61 -20.34 -38.14
N THR A 52 23.84 -20.11 -37.08
CA THR A 52 22.70 -20.97 -36.72
C THR A 52 21.47 -20.55 -37.51
N LYS A 53 21.22 -21.25 -38.63
CA LYS A 53 19.91 -21.28 -39.30
C LYS A 53 19.00 -22.23 -38.53
N LEU A 54 17.89 -21.72 -37.98
CA LEU A 54 16.81 -22.58 -37.50
C LEU A 54 15.92 -22.93 -38.71
N VAL A 55 15.91 -24.20 -39.08
CA VAL A 55 15.11 -24.75 -40.18
C VAL A 55 13.71 -25.05 -39.65
N HIS A 56 12.69 -24.37 -40.18
CA HIS A 56 11.30 -24.76 -40.00
C HIS A 56 10.98 -25.92 -40.94
N THR A 57 10.75 -27.11 -40.40
CA THR A 57 10.17 -28.23 -41.12
C THR A 57 8.66 -28.21 -40.94
N THR A 58 7.92 -27.95 -42.02
CA THR A 58 6.47 -28.08 -42.11
C THR A 58 6.11 -29.54 -42.37
N CYS A 59 5.40 -30.18 -41.44
CA CYS A 59 4.75 -31.46 -41.70
C CYS A 59 3.23 -31.23 -41.77
N ARG A 60 2.64 -31.43 -42.96
CA ARG A 60 1.19 -31.48 -43.19
C ARG A 60 0.69 -32.89 -42.88
N VAL A 61 -0.25 -33.01 -41.95
CA VAL A 61 -1.11 -34.20 -41.84
C VAL A 61 -2.57 -33.72 -41.84
N SER A 62 -3.34 -34.23 -42.78
CA SER A 62 -4.74 -33.90 -43.05
C SER A 62 -5.71 -34.71 -42.17
N VAL A 63 -6.85 -34.09 -41.84
CA VAL A 63 -7.92 -34.55 -40.92
C VAL A 63 -8.96 -35.43 -41.63
N PRO A 64 -9.62 -36.36 -40.91
CA PRO A 64 -11.10 -36.38 -40.87
C PRO A 64 -11.62 -36.70 -39.44
N GLY A 65 -12.71 -36.18 -38.87
CA GLY A 65 -13.79 -35.26 -39.23
C GLY A 65 -14.77 -35.22 -38.02
N THR A 66 -15.76 -34.32 -38.10
CA THR A 66 -17.04 -34.23 -37.35
C THR A 66 -17.10 -33.74 -35.87
N SER A 67 -17.60 -32.50 -35.74
CA SER A 67 -18.72 -32.03 -34.88
C SER A 67 -18.37 -30.82 -33.99
N PRO A 68 -19.16 -29.73 -34.01
CA PRO A 68 -18.89 -28.53 -33.24
C PRO A 68 -19.19 -28.77 -31.76
N ARG A 69 -18.20 -28.65 -30.89
CA ARG A 69 -18.39 -28.66 -29.43
C ARG A 69 -18.10 -27.27 -28.86
N ASN A 70 -19.19 -26.67 -28.39
CA ASN A 70 -19.34 -25.79 -27.23
C ASN A 70 -18.22 -24.80 -26.90
N ASP A 71 -18.61 -23.52 -26.93
CA ASP A 71 -17.97 -22.40 -26.24
C ASP A 71 -17.21 -22.83 -24.98
N GLU A 72 -15.89 -22.81 -25.07
CA GLU A 72 -15.02 -22.93 -23.90
C GLU A 72 -15.26 -21.71 -23.01
N LYS A 73 -15.99 -21.95 -21.92
CA LYS A 73 -16.12 -21.03 -20.79
C LYS A 73 -14.74 -20.59 -20.33
N ALA A 74 -14.48 -19.29 -20.45
CA ALA A 74 -13.38 -18.61 -19.78
C ALA A 74 -13.28 -19.04 -18.30
N PRO A 75 -12.06 -19.15 -17.73
CA PRO A 75 -11.86 -19.70 -16.39
C PRO A 75 -12.65 -18.90 -15.34
N SER A 76 -13.38 -19.64 -14.52
CA SER A 76 -14.40 -19.20 -13.54
C SER A 76 -13.91 -18.28 -12.41
N ASN A 77 -12.64 -17.88 -12.42
CA ASN A 77 -12.05 -16.96 -11.43
C ASN A 77 -12.40 -15.48 -11.71
N ILE A 78 -12.69 -15.10 -12.96
CA ILE A 78 -13.01 -13.71 -13.33
C ILE A 78 -14.44 -13.32 -12.88
N LEU A 79 -15.35 -14.30 -12.76
CA LEU A 79 -16.76 -14.06 -12.40
C LEU A 79 -17.00 -13.81 -10.91
N ARG A 80 -16.05 -14.14 -10.02
CA ARG A 80 -16.27 -14.16 -8.55
C ARG A 80 -15.79 -12.91 -7.81
N ASN A 81 -14.91 -12.10 -8.41
CA ASN A 81 -14.46 -10.81 -7.85
C ASN A 81 -15.50 -9.68 -7.94
N LYS A 82 -16.67 -9.93 -8.54
CA LYS A 82 -17.74 -8.93 -8.74
C LYS A 82 -18.36 -8.37 -7.45
N LYS A 83 -18.20 -9.01 -6.28
CA LYS A 83 -18.85 -8.53 -5.06
C LYS A 83 -18.21 -7.30 -4.42
N ALA A 84 -16.90 -7.09 -4.58
CA ALA A 84 -16.21 -5.99 -3.89
C ALA A 84 -16.16 -4.70 -4.73
N VAL A 85 -16.17 -4.83 -6.05
CA VAL A 85 -16.08 -3.70 -6.99
C VAL A 85 -17.47 -3.11 -7.20
N PRO A 86 -17.68 -1.79 -7.06
CA PRO A 86 -18.94 -1.17 -7.45
C PRO A 86 -19.14 -1.23 -8.97
N ASP A 87 -20.40 -1.35 -9.41
CA ASP A 87 -20.74 -1.34 -10.83
C ASP A 87 -20.39 0.02 -11.46
N ALA A 88 -19.79 -0.02 -12.64
CA ALA A 88 -19.51 1.14 -13.47
C ALA A 88 -19.41 0.72 -14.94
N ASP A 89 -19.78 1.61 -15.84
CA ASP A 89 -19.57 1.41 -17.27
C ASP A 89 -18.07 1.38 -17.59
N PRO A 90 -17.65 0.65 -18.64
CA PRO A 90 -16.27 0.68 -19.09
C PRO A 90 -15.83 2.10 -19.44
N PRO A 91 -14.57 2.50 -19.16
CA PRO A 91 -14.08 3.83 -19.52
C PRO A 91 -14.16 4.05 -21.02
N SER A 92 -14.69 5.20 -21.42
CA SER A 92 -14.70 5.64 -22.82
C SER A 92 -13.29 5.97 -23.29
N ILE A 93 -13.08 6.05 -24.61
CA ILE A 93 -11.79 6.50 -25.15
C ILE A 93 -11.48 7.94 -24.73
N GLU A 94 -12.50 8.78 -24.57
CA GLU A 94 -12.34 10.15 -24.10
C GLU A 94 -11.86 10.20 -22.65
N ASP A 95 -12.39 9.34 -21.77
CA ASP A 95 -11.91 9.21 -20.39
C ASP A 95 -10.42 8.83 -20.35
N VAL A 96 -10.02 7.88 -21.20
CA VAL A 96 -8.62 7.46 -21.31
C VAL A 96 -7.74 8.61 -21.82
N ASN A 97 -8.20 9.36 -22.82
CA ASN A 97 -7.48 10.52 -23.37
C ASN A 97 -7.30 11.64 -22.34
N LEU A 98 -8.37 11.99 -21.61
CA LEU A 98 -8.34 13.00 -20.56
C LEU A 98 -7.35 12.61 -19.45
N LEU A 99 -7.36 11.35 -19.03
CA LEU A 99 -6.43 10.87 -18.03
C LEU A 99 -4.98 10.85 -18.56
N TYR A 100 -4.77 10.40 -19.80
CA TYR A 100 -3.47 10.44 -20.46
C TYR A 100 -2.92 11.88 -20.49
N GLN A 101 -3.72 12.85 -20.93
CA GLN A 101 -3.31 14.26 -20.99
C GLN A 101 -2.93 14.79 -19.61
N PHE A 102 -3.67 14.40 -18.56
CA PHE A 102 -3.37 14.79 -17.19
C PHE A 102 -1.99 14.29 -16.73
N PHE A 103 -1.60 13.06 -17.08
CA PHE A 103 -0.26 12.55 -16.82
C PHE A 103 0.81 13.22 -17.69
N ASP A 104 0.51 13.47 -18.98
CA ASP A 104 1.48 13.99 -19.95
C ASP A 104 1.84 15.47 -19.69
N GLN A 105 0.89 16.26 -19.17
CA GLN A 105 1.07 17.69 -18.89
C GLN A 105 1.79 17.98 -17.57
N SER A 106 1.97 16.99 -16.70
CA SER A 106 2.56 17.16 -15.38
C SER A 106 4.03 16.76 -15.35
N THR A 107 4.82 17.54 -14.61
CA THR A 107 6.21 17.22 -14.29
C THR A 107 6.42 16.89 -12.81
N ARG A 108 5.44 17.21 -11.95
CA ARG A 108 5.46 16.96 -10.51
C ARG A 108 4.11 16.42 -10.04
N LEU A 109 3.68 15.31 -10.62
CA LEU A 109 2.40 14.69 -10.30
C LEU A 109 2.45 14.04 -8.92
N THR A 110 1.54 14.44 -8.04
CA THR A 110 1.24 13.70 -6.81
C THR A 110 -0.01 12.83 -6.99
N VAL A 111 0.10 11.54 -6.71
CA VAL A 111 -1.02 10.59 -6.73
C VAL A 111 -1.46 10.27 -5.30
N LEU A 112 -2.76 10.33 -5.04
CA LEU A 112 -3.39 9.85 -3.80
C LEU A 112 -4.31 8.67 -4.10
N THR A 113 -4.09 7.53 -3.43
CA THR A 113 -4.99 6.37 -3.56
C THR A 113 -5.83 6.12 -2.31
N GLY A 114 -7.00 5.54 -2.49
CA GLY A 114 -7.85 5.02 -1.42
C GLY A 114 -8.24 3.57 -1.63
N ALA A 115 -9.12 3.04 -0.78
CA ALA A 115 -9.47 1.62 -0.74
C ALA A 115 -10.09 1.10 -2.05
N GLY A 116 -10.68 2.00 -2.87
CA GLY A 116 -11.27 1.65 -4.15
C GLY A 116 -10.30 0.97 -5.11
N ILE A 117 -9.00 1.32 -5.05
CA ILE A 117 -7.97 0.69 -5.91
C ILE A 117 -7.73 -0.80 -5.57
N SER A 118 -8.05 -1.22 -4.34
CA SER A 118 -7.83 -2.58 -3.86
C SER A 118 -9.08 -3.47 -3.99
N THR A 119 -10.22 -2.92 -4.43
CA THR A 119 -11.47 -3.69 -4.63
C THR A 119 -11.30 -4.81 -5.65
N GLU A 120 -10.60 -4.54 -6.76
CA GLU A 120 -10.31 -5.51 -7.82
C GLU A 120 -9.26 -6.56 -7.40
N CYS A 121 -8.55 -6.30 -6.30
CA CYS A 121 -7.59 -7.19 -5.67
C CYS A 121 -8.26 -8.12 -4.62
N GLY A 122 -9.58 -8.01 -4.42
CA GLY A 122 -10.35 -8.80 -3.45
C GLY A 122 -10.41 -8.21 -2.03
N ILE A 123 -9.87 -7.00 -1.81
CA ILE A 123 -10.00 -6.27 -0.55
C ILE A 123 -11.16 -5.29 -0.69
N PRO A 124 -12.25 -5.39 0.10
CA PRO A 124 -13.38 -4.47 -0.05
C PRO A 124 -12.98 -3.04 0.30
N ASP A 125 -13.80 -2.08 -0.10
CA ASP A 125 -13.72 -0.72 0.41
C ASP A 125 -14.67 -0.50 1.61
N TYR A 126 -14.71 0.74 2.11
CA TYR A 126 -15.58 1.10 3.23
C TYR A 126 -16.98 1.55 2.83
N ARG A 127 -17.14 2.27 1.70
CA ARG A 127 -18.28 3.19 1.47
C ARG A 127 -19.08 2.92 0.21
N SER A 128 -18.61 2.08 -0.70
CA SER A 128 -19.39 1.68 -1.87
C SER A 128 -20.66 0.93 -1.44
N PRO A 129 -21.65 0.74 -2.33
CA PRO A 129 -22.84 -0.06 -2.03
C PRO A 129 -22.52 -1.45 -1.46
N ASN A 130 -21.43 -2.05 -1.93
CA ASN A 130 -20.92 -3.34 -1.45
C ASN A 130 -19.80 -3.22 -0.39
N GLY A 131 -19.50 -2.00 0.08
CA GLY A 131 -18.44 -1.70 1.04
C GLY A 131 -18.78 -2.07 2.47
N ALA A 132 -17.80 -2.02 3.37
CA ALA A 132 -17.94 -2.48 4.76
C ALA A 132 -19.13 -1.83 5.49
N TYR A 133 -19.36 -0.53 5.33
CA TYR A 133 -20.41 0.20 6.06
C TYR A 133 -21.83 -0.16 5.61
N SER A 134 -22.04 -0.70 4.41
CA SER A 134 -23.39 -1.11 3.98
C SER A 134 -23.94 -2.30 4.77
N SER A 135 -23.06 -3.03 5.46
CA SER A 135 -23.43 -4.10 6.39
C SER A 135 -23.68 -3.65 7.83
N GLY A 136 -23.68 -2.34 8.11
CA GLY A 136 -23.84 -1.80 9.47
C GLY A 136 -22.55 -1.81 10.31
N PHE A 137 -21.42 -2.19 9.71
CA PHE A 137 -20.10 -2.19 10.36
C PHE A 137 -19.73 -0.80 10.87
N LYS A 138 -19.23 -0.73 12.11
CA LYS A 138 -18.63 0.46 12.70
C LYS A 138 -17.15 0.20 12.96
N PRO A 139 -16.25 1.03 12.42
CA PRO A 139 -14.82 0.86 12.64
C PRO A 139 -14.50 1.15 14.11
N ILE A 140 -13.50 0.45 14.65
CA ILE A 140 -12.98 0.74 15.98
C ILE A 140 -12.39 2.16 16.03
N THR A 141 -12.71 2.89 17.08
CA THR A 141 -12.07 4.18 17.35
C THR A 141 -10.82 4.02 18.20
N HIS A 142 -9.89 4.97 18.07
CA HIS A 142 -8.69 5.03 18.90
C HIS A 142 -9.03 5.03 20.40
N GLN A 143 -10.03 5.83 20.79
CA GLN A 143 -10.44 5.96 22.19
C GLN A 143 -11.02 4.66 22.75
N GLU A 144 -11.83 3.94 21.98
CA GLU A 144 -12.35 2.62 22.39
C GLU A 144 -11.23 1.59 22.57
N PHE A 145 -10.24 1.59 21.66
CA PHE A 145 -9.09 0.70 21.76
C PHE A 145 -8.22 1.00 23.01
N LEU A 146 -7.99 2.27 23.31
CA LEU A 146 -7.20 2.66 24.48
C LEU A 146 -7.89 2.30 25.80
N ARG A 147 -9.20 2.55 25.91
CA ARG A 147 -9.91 2.50 27.19
C ARG A 147 -10.33 1.10 27.63
N SER A 148 -10.43 0.14 26.72
CA SER A 148 -11.04 -1.16 27.02
C SER A 148 -10.17 -2.35 26.60
N SER A 149 -9.76 -3.16 27.58
CA SER A 149 -9.09 -4.44 27.35
C SER A 149 -9.97 -5.42 26.55
N ARG A 150 -11.27 -5.47 26.83
CA ARG A 150 -12.25 -6.26 26.07
C ARG A 150 -12.29 -5.84 24.60
N THR A 151 -12.26 -4.54 24.32
CA THR A 151 -12.24 -4.03 22.94
C THR A 151 -10.94 -4.38 22.23
N ARG A 152 -9.79 -4.30 22.90
CA ARG A 152 -8.50 -4.75 22.34
C ARG A 152 -8.51 -6.23 22.03
N ARG A 153 -9.10 -7.05 22.91
CA ARG A 153 -9.25 -8.50 22.73
C ARG A 153 -10.08 -8.82 21.50
N ARG A 154 -11.25 -8.18 21.39
CA ARG A 154 -12.10 -8.26 20.20
C ARG A 154 -11.33 -7.90 18.93
N TYR A 155 -10.64 -6.76 18.93
CA TYR A 155 -9.89 -6.29 17.77
C TYR A 155 -8.81 -7.29 17.34
N TRP A 156 -7.96 -7.74 18.28
CA TRP A 156 -6.83 -8.60 17.95
C TRP A 156 -7.26 -10.02 17.57
N ALA A 157 -8.32 -10.56 18.18
CA ALA A 157 -8.90 -11.84 17.77
C ALA A 157 -9.40 -11.77 16.32
N ARG A 158 -10.19 -10.76 15.99
CA ARG A 158 -10.70 -10.54 14.64
C ARG A 158 -9.58 -10.29 13.63
N SER A 159 -8.62 -9.43 13.97
CA SER A 159 -7.43 -9.17 13.15
C SER A 159 -6.59 -10.42 12.90
N TYR A 160 -6.38 -11.28 13.91
CA TYR A 160 -5.65 -12.52 13.73
C TYR A 160 -6.33 -13.42 12.69
N ALA A 161 -7.64 -13.61 12.82
CA ALA A 161 -8.35 -14.54 11.94
C ALA A 161 -8.44 -14.02 10.49
N GLY A 162 -8.56 -12.70 10.31
CA GLY A 162 -8.54 -12.08 8.98
C GLY A 162 -7.15 -11.98 8.34
N TRP A 163 -6.07 -12.10 9.12
CA TRP A 163 -4.69 -11.92 8.66
C TRP A 163 -4.31 -12.83 7.47
N ARG A 164 -4.71 -14.10 7.52
CA ARG A 164 -4.38 -15.08 6.46
C ARG A 164 -4.99 -14.67 5.12
N GLN A 165 -6.26 -14.27 5.10
CA GLN A 165 -6.94 -13.85 3.87
C GLN A 165 -6.44 -12.49 3.39
N PHE A 166 -6.16 -11.56 4.31
CA PHE A 166 -5.67 -10.23 3.96
C PHE A 166 -4.28 -10.27 3.30
N THR A 167 -3.36 -11.07 3.84
CA THR A 167 -2.01 -11.24 3.29
C THR A 167 -1.99 -12.01 1.95
N ALA A 168 -2.99 -12.85 1.69
CA ALA A 168 -3.11 -13.59 0.44
C ALA A 168 -3.46 -12.72 -0.78
N ALA A 169 -4.09 -11.55 -0.57
CA ALA A 169 -4.43 -10.62 -1.64
C ALA A 169 -3.17 -10.26 -2.46
N GLN A 170 -3.29 -10.15 -3.78
CA GLN A 170 -2.18 -9.77 -4.67
C GLN A 170 -2.47 -8.41 -5.31
N PRO A 171 -1.43 -7.63 -5.68
CA PRO A 171 -1.65 -6.40 -6.44
C PRO A 171 -2.39 -6.69 -7.74
N CYS A 172 -3.36 -5.86 -8.07
CA CYS A 172 -4.17 -5.94 -9.29
C CYS A 172 -3.65 -4.98 -10.37
N ALA A 173 -4.24 -5.02 -11.57
CA ALA A 173 -3.78 -4.28 -12.74
C ALA A 173 -3.52 -2.78 -12.47
N ALA A 174 -4.38 -2.13 -11.69
CA ALA A 174 -4.22 -0.73 -11.30
C ALA A 174 -2.90 -0.46 -10.53
N HIS A 175 -2.54 -1.34 -9.60
CA HIS A 175 -1.32 -1.19 -8.81
C HIS A 175 -0.07 -1.35 -9.67
N HIS A 176 -0.07 -2.35 -10.54
CA HIS A 176 1.02 -2.57 -11.48
C HIS A 176 1.16 -1.40 -12.46
N ALA A 177 0.04 -0.86 -12.97
CA ALA A 177 0.09 0.28 -13.87
C ALA A 177 0.70 1.53 -13.21
N LEU A 178 0.32 1.82 -11.96
CA LEU A 178 0.94 2.93 -11.21
C LEU A 178 2.42 2.68 -10.90
N ALA A 179 2.82 1.44 -10.62
CA ALA A 179 4.24 1.11 -10.43
C ALA A 179 5.03 1.34 -11.73
N THR A 180 4.48 1.00 -12.88
CA THR A 180 5.08 1.24 -14.20
C THR A 180 5.19 2.75 -14.48
N LEU A 181 4.12 3.52 -14.25
CA LEU A 181 4.12 4.99 -14.40
C LEU A 181 5.15 5.67 -13.48
N GLY A 182 5.26 5.21 -12.23
CA GLY A 182 6.25 5.70 -11.28
C GLY A 182 7.68 5.42 -11.73
N LYS A 183 7.97 4.20 -12.20
CA LYS A 183 9.28 3.84 -12.76
C LYS A 183 9.65 4.66 -14.01
N ALA A 184 8.65 5.07 -14.79
CA ALA A 184 8.83 5.95 -15.95
C ALA A 184 8.93 7.44 -15.59
N GLY A 185 8.95 7.81 -14.30
CA GLY A 185 9.07 9.20 -13.86
C GLY A 185 7.80 10.04 -14.06
N ARG A 186 6.65 9.40 -14.32
CA ARG A 186 5.36 10.10 -14.50
C ARG A 186 4.62 10.37 -13.18
N ILE A 187 5.12 9.85 -12.06
CA ILE A 187 4.60 10.09 -10.71
C ILE A 187 5.77 10.54 -9.85
N ASP A 188 5.74 11.79 -9.37
CA ASP A 188 6.77 12.38 -8.52
C ASP A 188 6.60 11.93 -7.06
N PHE A 189 5.35 11.90 -6.58
CA PHE A 189 5.05 11.49 -5.22
C PHE A 189 3.76 10.66 -5.16
N MET A 190 3.75 9.63 -4.31
CA MET A 190 2.57 8.79 -4.11
C MET A 190 2.19 8.74 -2.63
N ILE A 191 0.91 8.98 -2.36
CA ILE A 191 0.29 8.90 -1.04
C ILE A 191 -0.76 7.82 -1.11
N THR A 192 -0.82 6.94 -0.12
CA THR A 192 -1.90 5.97 -0.01
C THR A 192 -2.58 6.06 1.35
N GLN A 193 -3.91 6.02 1.36
CA GLN A 193 -4.68 5.82 2.58
C GLN A 193 -4.70 4.34 3.00
N ASN A 194 -4.36 3.44 2.09
CA ASN A 194 -4.51 2.01 2.33
C ASN A 194 -3.41 1.52 3.26
N VAL A 195 -3.75 0.48 4.03
CA VAL A 195 -2.86 -0.16 5.01
C VAL A 195 -2.39 -1.53 4.54
N ASP A 196 -2.69 -1.87 3.28
CA ASP A 196 -2.65 -3.23 2.70
C ASP A 196 -1.30 -3.65 2.08
N ARG A 197 -0.38 -2.70 1.90
CA ARG A 197 0.92 -2.87 1.22
C ARG A 197 0.87 -3.41 -0.21
N LEU A 198 -0.27 -3.35 -0.90
CA LEU A 198 -0.36 -3.80 -2.30
C LEU A 198 0.47 -2.93 -3.25
N HIS A 199 0.57 -1.62 -2.98
CA HIS A 199 1.49 -0.73 -3.70
C HIS A 199 2.96 -1.15 -3.57
N HIS A 200 3.42 -1.44 -2.35
CA HIS A 200 4.79 -1.91 -2.13
C HIS A 200 5.06 -3.21 -2.88
N ARG A 201 4.12 -4.14 -2.86
CA ARG A 201 4.22 -5.43 -3.55
C ARG A 201 4.17 -5.31 -5.07
N ALA A 202 3.53 -4.26 -5.61
CA ALA A 202 3.56 -3.94 -7.04
C ALA A 202 4.88 -3.28 -7.48
N GLY A 203 5.71 -2.83 -6.54
CA GLY A 203 6.98 -2.14 -6.81
C GLY A 203 6.92 -0.62 -6.73
N SER A 204 5.85 -0.05 -6.16
CA SER A 204 5.76 1.36 -5.78
C SER A 204 6.31 1.59 -4.36
N ASN A 205 6.55 2.85 -3.97
CA ASN A 205 6.97 3.21 -2.61
C ASN A 205 6.20 4.43 -2.08
N PRO A 206 4.89 4.28 -1.79
CA PRO A 206 4.07 5.40 -1.35
C PRO A 206 4.33 5.80 0.10
N LEU A 207 3.97 7.04 0.44
CA LEU A 207 3.73 7.46 1.81
C LEU A 207 2.41 6.84 2.31
N GLU A 208 2.49 5.85 3.20
CA GLU A 208 1.34 5.19 3.85
C GLU A 208 0.68 6.13 4.87
N LEU A 209 -0.23 7.02 4.43
CA LEU A 209 -0.86 8.09 5.23
C LEU A 209 -1.47 7.55 6.53
N HIS A 210 -2.16 6.41 6.46
CA HIS A 210 -2.81 5.78 7.62
C HIS A 210 -1.98 4.64 8.23
N GLY A 211 -0.73 4.48 7.81
CA GLY A 211 0.18 3.45 8.30
C GLY A 211 -0.10 2.10 7.66
N THR A 212 0.15 1.02 8.39
CA THR A 212 0.17 -0.33 7.83
C THR A 212 -0.21 -1.39 8.86
N VAL A 213 -0.97 -2.40 8.45
CA VAL A 213 -1.29 -3.54 9.32
C VAL A 213 -0.10 -4.51 9.48
N TYR A 214 0.95 -4.35 8.68
CA TYR A 214 2.12 -5.22 8.67
C TYR A 214 3.15 -4.90 9.77
N THR A 215 2.89 -3.87 10.57
CA THR A 215 3.72 -3.45 11.70
C THR A 215 2.87 -3.36 12.96
N VAL A 216 3.43 -3.77 14.09
CA VAL A 216 2.86 -3.61 15.43
C VAL A 216 3.75 -2.67 16.22
N MET A 217 3.16 -1.76 16.98
CA MET A 217 3.86 -0.77 17.79
C MET A 217 3.36 -0.76 19.24
N CYS A 218 4.27 -0.48 20.16
CA CYS A 218 3.92 -0.20 21.55
C CYS A 218 3.48 1.25 21.70
N LEU A 219 2.34 1.44 22.37
CA LEU A 219 1.78 2.77 22.63
C LEU A 219 2.57 3.56 23.69
N ASP A 220 3.33 2.88 24.54
CA ASP A 220 4.04 3.50 25.67
C ASP A 220 5.47 3.87 25.30
N CYS A 221 6.23 2.96 24.68
CA CYS A 221 7.64 3.17 24.35
C CYS A 221 7.94 3.35 22.86
N GLY A 222 6.94 3.25 21.99
CA GLY A 222 7.11 3.40 20.53
C GLY A 222 7.85 2.27 19.83
N TYR A 223 8.30 1.22 20.56
CA TYR A 223 8.95 0.07 19.95
C TYR A 223 8.04 -0.59 18.91
N SER A 224 8.56 -0.82 17.71
CA SER A 224 7.81 -1.43 16.60
C SER A 224 8.50 -2.69 16.06
N PHE A 225 7.70 -3.61 15.54
CA PHE A 225 8.16 -4.89 14.99
C PHE A 225 7.15 -5.43 13.98
N CYS A 226 7.56 -6.42 13.18
CA CYS A 226 6.70 -6.95 12.11
C CYS A 226 5.50 -7.74 12.66
N ARG A 227 4.36 -7.61 11.98
CA ARG A 227 3.09 -8.24 12.33
C ARG A 227 3.13 -9.77 12.30
N SER A 228 4.00 -10.38 11.48
CA SER A 228 4.18 -11.83 11.44
C SER A 228 4.67 -12.40 12.78
N LEU A 229 5.70 -11.79 13.38
CA LEU A 229 6.16 -12.19 14.72
C LEU A 229 5.05 -12.03 15.77
N PHE A 230 4.26 -10.96 15.69
CA PHE A 230 3.11 -10.78 16.58
C PHE A 230 2.03 -11.85 16.34
N GLN A 231 1.82 -12.27 15.09
CA GLN A 231 0.90 -13.34 14.73
C GLN A 231 1.35 -14.68 15.34
N ASP A 232 2.65 -14.99 15.29
CA ASP A 232 3.21 -16.21 15.90
C ASP A 232 3.06 -16.19 17.44
N GLN A 233 3.27 -15.02 18.06
CA GLN A 233 3.04 -14.84 19.50
C GLN A 233 1.57 -15.04 19.88
N LEU A 234 0.64 -14.47 19.11
CA LEU A 234 -0.79 -14.69 19.30
C LEU A 234 -1.14 -16.18 19.15
N LYS A 235 -0.59 -16.87 18.14
CA LYS A 235 -0.80 -18.31 17.95
C LYS A 235 -0.33 -19.12 19.15
N ALA A 236 0.89 -18.85 19.63
CA ALA A 236 1.50 -19.57 20.75
C ALA A 236 0.73 -19.37 22.07
N LEU A 237 0.19 -18.17 22.32
CA LEU A 237 -0.59 -17.88 23.51
C LEU A 237 -2.03 -18.39 23.43
N ASN A 238 -2.55 -18.66 22.23
CA ASN A 238 -3.95 -19.03 22.00
C ASN A 238 -4.07 -20.31 21.14
N PRO A 239 -3.45 -21.45 21.52
CA PRO A 239 -3.31 -22.61 20.63
C PRO A 239 -4.65 -23.23 20.22
N LYS A 240 -5.60 -23.40 21.16
CA LYS A 240 -6.95 -23.93 20.86
C LYS A 240 -7.69 -23.05 19.86
N TRP A 241 -7.55 -21.74 20.01
CA TRP A 241 -8.23 -20.77 19.17
C TRP A 241 -7.57 -20.68 17.79
N ALA A 242 -6.24 -20.71 17.73
CA ALA A 242 -5.49 -20.77 16.49
C ALA A 242 -5.82 -22.04 15.68
N GLU A 243 -5.89 -23.20 16.33
CA GLU A 243 -6.30 -24.46 15.71
C GLU A 243 -7.73 -24.38 15.17
N ALA A 244 -8.68 -23.84 15.95
CA ALA A 244 -10.06 -23.65 15.49
C ALA A 244 -10.12 -22.78 14.22
N ILE A 245 -9.39 -21.67 14.17
CA ILE A 245 -9.34 -20.78 13.00
C ILE A 245 -8.64 -21.44 11.81
N GLU A 246 -7.59 -22.22 12.04
CA GLU A 246 -6.85 -22.91 10.98
C GLU A 246 -7.68 -24.04 10.35
N ASN A 247 -8.49 -24.73 11.16
CA ASN A 247 -9.41 -25.79 10.77
C ASN A 247 -10.75 -25.30 10.20
N LEU A 248 -11.02 -23.98 10.24
CA LEU A 248 -12.10 -23.41 9.45
C LEU A 248 -11.71 -23.54 7.97
N ASP A 249 -12.22 -24.61 7.34
CA ASP A 249 -12.18 -24.79 5.90
C ASP A 249 -12.66 -23.51 5.23
N HIS A 250 -12.00 -23.13 4.13
CA HIS A 250 -12.44 -22.05 3.26
C HIS A 250 -13.85 -22.38 2.76
N GLY A 251 -14.88 -21.95 3.49
CA GLY A 251 -16.22 -21.88 2.94
C GLY A 251 -16.10 -21.05 1.67
N ASN A 252 -16.52 -21.63 0.53
CA ASN A 252 -16.67 -20.88 -0.70
C ASN A 252 -17.37 -19.55 -0.38
N PRO A 253 -16.87 -18.39 -0.85
CA PRO A 253 -17.49 -17.10 -0.55
C PRO A 253 -19.00 -17.14 -0.83
N GLY A 254 -19.82 -17.13 0.22
CA GLY A 254 -21.28 -17.27 0.11
C GLY A 254 -21.88 -18.63 0.51
N SER A 255 -21.13 -19.57 1.10
CA SER A 255 -21.74 -20.68 1.83
C SER A 255 -22.11 -20.25 3.27
N ASP A 256 -23.31 -20.64 3.73
CA ASP A 256 -23.78 -20.42 5.11
C ASP A 256 -22.93 -21.17 6.16
N LYS A 257 -21.99 -22.02 5.72
CA LYS A 257 -20.99 -22.71 6.56
C LYS A 257 -19.70 -21.90 6.76
N SER A 258 -19.51 -20.81 6.02
CA SER A 258 -18.44 -19.86 6.33
C SER A 258 -18.81 -19.15 7.63
N PHE A 259 -17.86 -19.05 8.56
CA PHE A 259 -18.04 -18.49 9.89
C PHE A 259 -18.26 -16.95 9.87
N GLY A 260 -19.23 -16.45 9.08
CA GLY A 260 -19.44 -15.02 8.88
C GLY A 260 -18.21 -14.25 8.36
N MET A 261 -17.20 -14.95 7.81
CA MET A 261 -15.86 -14.41 7.52
C MET A 261 -15.88 -13.50 6.27
N LYS A 262 -16.39 -12.28 6.41
CA LYS A 262 -16.18 -11.20 5.45
C LYS A 262 -15.01 -10.34 5.91
N VAL A 263 -13.89 -10.41 5.18
CA VAL A 263 -12.72 -9.54 5.38
C VAL A 263 -13.08 -8.08 5.13
N ARG A 264 -12.57 -7.19 5.96
CA ARG A 264 -12.71 -5.73 5.86
C ARG A 264 -11.47 -5.09 5.23
N PRO A 265 -11.50 -3.79 4.87
CA PRO A 265 -10.39 -3.15 4.16
C PRO A 265 -9.09 -3.07 4.99
N ASP A 266 -9.17 -3.24 6.30
CA ASP A 266 -8.05 -3.30 7.26
C ASP A 266 -7.72 -4.73 7.74
N GLY A 267 -8.35 -5.75 7.13
CA GLY A 267 -8.14 -7.15 7.50
C GLY A 267 -8.92 -7.63 8.73
N ASP A 268 -9.80 -6.80 9.32
CA ASP A 268 -10.74 -7.24 10.37
C ASP A 268 -11.74 -8.28 9.80
N ILE A 269 -12.21 -9.22 10.63
CA ILE A 269 -13.31 -10.13 10.30
C ILE A 269 -14.29 -10.22 11.47
N GLU A 270 -15.55 -10.57 11.23
CA GLU A 270 -16.51 -10.77 12.31
C GLU A 270 -16.39 -12.17 12.93
N ILE A 271 -16.36 -12.24 14.26
CA ILE A 271 -16.27 -13.49 15.03
C ILE A 271 -17.24 -13.38 16.21
N ASP A 272 -17.99 -14.45 16.46
CA ASP A 272 -18.90 -14.58 17.60
C ASP A 272 -18.16 -14.38 18.93
N GLU A 273 -18.76 -13.60 19.82
CA GLU A 273 -18.21 -13.12 21.08
C GLU A 273 -17.72 -14.26 21.99
N ARG A 274 -18.45 -15.39 22.00
CA ARG A 274 -18.12 -16.55 22.84
C ARG A 274 -16.74 -17.15 22.57
N PHE A 275 -16.13 -16.86 21.41
CA PHE A 275 -14.84 -17.42 21.02
C PHE A 275 -13.63 -16.59 21.48
N TRP A 276 -13.83 -15.34 21.88
CA TRP A 276 -12.71 -14.46 22.24
C TRP A 276 -12.89 -13.73 23.55
N GLU A 277 -14.07 -13.71 24.16
CA GLU A 277 -14.33 -12.89 25.35
C GLU A 277 -13.48 -13.30 26.58
N GLU A 278 -13.38 -14.59 26.88
CA GLU A 278 -12.76 -15.08 28.13
C GLU A 278 -11.32 -15.59 27.95
N ASP A 279 -10.98 -16.18 26.79
CA ASP A 279 -9.74 -16.96 26.64
C ASP A 279 -8.69 -16.37 25.69
N PHE A 280 -8.94 -15.22 25.06
CA PHE A 280 -8.00 -14.65 24.10
C PHE A 280 -6.96 -13.74 24.79
N ILE A 281 -5.70 -14.18 24.77
CA ILE A 281 -4.54 -13.55 25.38
C ILE A 281 -3.78 -12.72 24.34
N ILE A 282 -3.58 -11.43 24.64
CA ILE A 282 -2.80 -10.52 23.80
C ILE A 282 -1.39 -10.38 24.41
N PRO A 283 -0.31 -10.58 23.64
CA PRO A 283 1.04 -10.30 24.10
C PRO A 283 1.19 -8.83 24.51
N THR A 284 2.01 -8.57 25.53
CA THR A 284 2.45 -7.23 25.90
C THR A 284 3.77 -6.88 25.21
N CYS A 285 4.14 -5.60 25.21
CA CYS A 285 5.43 -5.18 24.68
C CYS A 285 6.59 -5.81 25.48
N HIS A 286 7.49 -6.53 24.83
CA HIS A 286 8.64 -7.15 25.51
C HIS A 286 9.67 -6.14 26.07
N LYS A 287 9.58 -4.85 25.71
CA LYS A 287 10.49 -3.80 26.21
C LYS A 287 9.99 -3.14 27.49
N CYS A 288 8.67 -2.93 27.62
CA CYS A 288 8.10 -2.15 28.72
C CYS A 288 6.77 -2.70 29.28
N ASN A 289 6.34 -3.88 28.83
CA ASN A 289 5.03 -4.50 29.12
C ASN A 289 3.82 -3.67 28.68
N GLY A 290 4.04 -2.65 27.85
CA GLY A 290 3.02 -1.73 27.37
C GLY A 290 2.04 -2.34 26.36
N VAL A 291 0.97 -1.59 26.09
CA VAL A 291 -0.08 -2.00 25.15
C VAL A 291 0.43 -1.98 23.71
N LEU A 292 0.14 -3.04 22.97
CA LEU A 292 0.45 -3.16 21.55
C LEU A 292 -0.76 -2.83 20.68
N LYS A 293 -0.51 -2.04 19.62
CA LYS A 293 -1.48 -1.63 18.59
C LYS A 293 -0.86 -1.89 17.21
N PRO A 294 -1.62 -2.25 16.16
CA PRO A 294 -1.07 -2.16 14.81
C PRO A 294 -0.67 -0.71 14.50
N ASP A 295 0.33 -0.50 13.65
CA ASP A 295 0.75 0.83 13.20
C ASP A 295 -0.24 1.40 12.17
N VAL A 296 -1.52 1.46 12.53
CA VAL A 296 -2.62 2.00 11.74
C VAL A 296 -3.25 3.17 12.48
N VAL A 297 -3.54 4.25 11.77
CA VAL A 297 -4.30 5.39 12.28
C VAL A 297 -5.77 4.99 12.36
N PHE A 298 -6.27 4.76 13.58
CA PHE A 298 -7.68 4.43 13.80
C PHE A 298 -8.59 5.66 13.65
N PHE A 299 -9.90 5.43 13.57
CA PHE A 299 -10.86 6.53 13.58
C PHE A 299 -10.76 7.32 14.90
N GLY A 300 -10.71 8.64 14.79
CA GLY A 300 -10.47 9.53 15.93
C GLY A 300 -9.01 9.61 16.40
N ASP A 301 -8.08 8.93 15.71
CA ASP A 301 -6.64 9.11 15.90
C ASP A 301 -6.08 10.23 15.02
N ASN A 302 -4.88 10.70 15.34
CA ASN A 302 -4.14 11.66 14.53
C ASN A 302 -3.12 10.95 13.64
N VAL A 303 -3.06 11.37 12.37
CA VAL A 303 -1.93 10.99 11.51
C VAL A 303 -0.64 11.53 12.13
N PRO A 304 0.43 10.72 12.28
CA PRO A 304 1.71 11.18 12.81
C PRO A 304 2.19 12.46 12.13
N LYS A 305 2.68 13.43 12.92
CA LYS A 305 2.95 14.79 12.44
C LYS A 305 3.89 14.81 11.24
N ASN A 306 5.01 14.10 11.32
CA ASN A 306 5.99 13.99 10.22
C ASN A 306 5.34 13.51 8.91
N ARG A 307 4.51 12.48 8.99
CA ARG A 307 3.79 11.91 7.84
C ARG A 307 2.75 12.89 7.29
N ALA A 308 2.02 13.56 8.17
CA ALA A 308 1.07 14.61 7.79
C ALA A 308 1.76 15.80 7.10
N ASP A 309 2.89 16.25 7.63
CA ASP A 309 3.68 17.35 7.08
C ASP A 309 4.23 16.98 5.69
N MET A 310 4.82 15.79 5.53
CA MET A 310 5.33 15.30 4.25
C MET A 310 4.23 15.23 3.18
N ALA A 311 3.07 14.67 3.54
CA ALA A 311 1.93 14.60 2.63
C ALA A 311 1.44 16.00 2.21
N MET A 312 1.35 16.92 3.17
CA MET A 312 0.89 18.29 2.93
C MET A 312 1.87 19.08 2.06
N GLU A 313 3.18 18.92 2.30
CA GLU A 313 4.22 19.58 1.51
C GLU A 313 4.20 19.10 0.05
N ALA A 314 4.12 17.78 -0.18
CA ALA A 314 4.00 17.22 -1.52
C ALA A 314 2.74 17.75 -2.24
N SER A 315 1.59 17.76 -1.53
CA SER A 315 0.34 18.31 -2.06
C SER A 315 0.41 19.78 -2.45
N ARG A 316 1.15 20.61 -1.72
CA ARG A 316 1.25 22.06 -2.01
C ARG A 316 2.22 22.38 -3.15
N ARG A 317 3.14 21.47 -3.46
CA ARG A 317 4.23 21.71 -4.42
C ARG A 317 4.09 21.00 -5.76
N CYS A 318 3.14 20.07 -5.84
CA CYS A 318 2.80 19.42 -7.08
C CYS A 318 2.25 20.42 -8.10
N ASP A 319 2.50 20.19 -9.39
CA ASP A 319 1.81 20.91 -10.47
C ASP A 319 0.48 20.24 -10.85
N ALA A 320 0.30 18.97 -10.47
CA ALA A 320 -0.92 18.21 -10.62
C ALA A 320 -1.15 17.25 -9.44
N PHE A 321 -2.41 17.05 -9.05
CA PHE A 321 -2.83 16.14 -7.99
C PHE A 321 -3.96 15.20 -8.44
N LEU A 322 -3.68 13.91 -8.49
CA LEU A 322 -4.60 12.87 -8.97
C LEU A 322 -5.10 12.00 -7.82
N VAL A 323 -6.41 11.92 -7.64
CA VAL A 323 -7.06 11.04 -6.66
C VAL A 323 -7.61 9.79 -7.34
N LEU A 324 -7.24 8.61 -6.83
CA LEU A 324 -7.63 7.32 -7.40
C LEU A 324 -8.35 6.46 -6.35
N GLY A 325 -9.62 6.13 -6.59
CA GLY A 325 -10.36 5.16 -5.77
C GLY A 325 -10.56 5.60 -4.32
N SER A 326 -10.80 6.89 -4.11
CA SER A 326 -11.06 7.48 -2.81
C SER A 326 -12.30 8.36 -2.83
N SER A 327 -13.26 8.08 -1.95
CA SER A 327 -14.39 8.98 -1.67
C SER A 327 -13.98 10.32 -1.03
N LEU A 328 -12.75 10.43 -0.49
CA LEU A 328 -12.25 11.61 0.22
C LEU A 328 -13.13 12.05 1.40
N MET A 329 -13.96 11.17 1.96
CA MET A 329 -14.84 11.54 3.08
C MET A 329 -14.05 11.81 4.36
N THR A 330 -12.87 11.19 4.52
CA THR A 330 -11.94 11.43 5.63
C THR A 330 -11.18 12.74 5.44
N MET A 331 -11.15 13.57 6.49
CA MET A 331 -10.45 14.87 6.44
C MET A 331 -8.95 14.74 6.18
N SER A 332 -8.33 13.63 6.60
CA SER A 332 -6.89 13.39 6.44
C SER A 332 -6.44 13.37 4.97
N ALA A 333 -7.27 12.84 4.07
CA ALA A 333 -7.03 12.84 2.62
C ALA A 333 -7.67 14.04 1.92
N PHE A 334 -8.89 14.43 2.30
CA PHE A 334 -9.60 15.57 1.70
C PHE A 334 -8.79 16.87 1.74
N ARG A 335 -8.13 17.14 2.86
CA ARG A 335 -7.30 18.35 3.03
C ARG A 335 -6.12 18.42 2.05
N LEU A 336 -5.65 17.28 1.55
CA LEU A 336 -4.49 17.19 0.65
C LEU A 336 -4.85 17.65 -0.76
N VAL A 337 -5.93 17.11 -1.33
CA VAL A 337 -6.43 17.56 -2.64
C VAL A 337 -6.91 19.00 -2.60
N ARG A 338 -7.52 19.44 -1.48
CA ARG A 338 -7.91 20.83 -1.29
C ARG A 338 -6.70 21.76 -1.27
N ALA A 339 -5.64 21.40 -0.54
CA ALA A 339 -4.42 22.20 -0.49
C ALA A 339 -3.73 22.29 -1.86
N ALA A 340 -3.73 21.21 -2.65
CA ALA A 340 -3.21 21.22 -4.02
C ALA A 340 -4.01 22.18 -4.92
N HIS A 341 -5.34 22.09 -4.86
CA HIS A 341 -6.24 22.98 -5.60
C HIS A 341 -6.04 24.46 -5.21
N GLU A 342 -5.99 24.76 -3.91
CA GLU A 342 -5.76 26.11 -3.38
C GLU A 342 -4.37 26.66 -3.77
N ALA A 343 -3.39 25.78 -4.00
CA ALA A 343 -2.06 26.14 -4.50
C ALA A 343 -2.00 26.32 -6.03
N GLY A 344 -3.12 26.12 -6.74
CA GLY A 344 -3.21 26.27 -8.20
C GLY A 344 -2.78 25.05 -9.00
N ALA A 345 -2.61 23.89 -8.39
CA ALA A 345 -2.32 22.65 -9.11
C ALA A 345 -3.53 22.18 -9.93
N ALA A 346 -3.29 21.54 -11.06
CA ALA A 346 -4.33 20.80 -11.78
C ALA A 346 -4.83 19.65 -10.89
N THR A 347 -6.14 19.45 -10.78
CA THR A 347 -6.71 18.37 -9.95
C THR A 347 -7.64 17.48 -10.75
N ALA A 348 -7.53 16.17 -10.50
CA ALA A 348 -8.39 15.17 -11.13
C ALA A 348 -8.76 14.06 -10.15
N ILE A 349 -9.92 13.45 -10.38
CA ILE A 349 -10.41 12.28 -9.65
C ILE A 349 -10.76 11.18 -10.65
N VAL A 350 -10.29 9.96 -10.40
CA VAL A 350 -10.82 8.74 -11.00
C VAL A 350 -11.41 7.90 -9.89
N ASN A 351 -12.73 7.88 -9.78
CA ASN A 351 -13.43 7.19 -8.71
C ASN A 351 -14.88 6.86 -9.09
N ILE A 352 -15.31 5.65 -8.76
CA ILE A 352 -16.72 5.26 -8.88
C ILE A 352 -17.50 5.81 -7.69
N GLY A 353 -18.58 6.54 -7.98
CA GLY A 353 -19.44 7.18 -6.99
C GLY A 353 -19.01 8.58 -6.56
N VAL A 354 -19.72 9.11 -5.57
CA VAL A 354 -19.56 10.51 -5.08
C VAL A 354 -18.27 10.66 -4.28
N THR A 355 -17.58 11.78 -4.48
CA THR A 355 -16.47 12.19 -3.62
C THR A 355 -16.77 13.51 -2.92
N ARG A 356 -16.10 13.74 -1.79
CA ARG A 356 -16.23 14.99 -1.04
C ARG A 356 -15.71 16.22 -1.80
N ALA A 357 -14.90 16.03 -2.85
CA ALA A 357 -14.24 17.11 -3.59
C ALA A 357 -14.87 17.39 -4.97
N ASP A 358 -16.00 16.75 -5.27
CA ASP A 358 -16.69 16.86 -6.58
C ASP A 358 -17.06 18.31 -6.95
N ASN A 359 -17.22 19.20 -5.97
CA ASN A 359 -17.64 20.58 -6.18
C ASN A 359 -16.50 21.53 -6.59
N PHE A 360 -15.23 21.14 -6.46
CA PHE A 360 -14.09 22.00 -6.82
C PHE A 360 -13.01 21.30 -7.65
N VAL A 361 -13.07 19.98 -7.81
CA VAL A 361 -12.17 19.26 -8.73
C VAL A 361 -12.80 19.24 -10.12
N PRO A 362 -12.15 19.86 -11.14
CA PRO A 362 -12.77 20.08 -12.44
C PRO A 362 -12.85 18.82 -13.30
N LEU A 363 -11.88 17.91 -13.18
CA LEU A 363 -11.86 16.65 -13.93
C LEU A 363 -12.25 15.48 -13.01
N LYS A 364 -13.41 14.87 -13.28
CA LYS A 364 -13.84 13.65 -12.62
C LYS A 364 -14.21 12.59 -13.64
N ILE A 365 -13.56 11.45 -13.55
CA ILE A 365 -13.80 10.28 -14.38
C ILE A 365 -14.41 9.18 -13.51
N ASN A 366 -15.54 8.64 -13.93
CA ASN A 366 -16.19 7.51 -13.28
C ASN A 366 -15.82 6.22 -14.01
N ALA A 367 -14.76 5.56 -13.55
CA ALA A 367 -14.25 4.35 -14.19
C ALA A 367 -13.57 3.41 -13.19
N ARG A 368 -13.50 2.12 -13.57
CA ARG A 368 -12.70 1.12 -12.87
C ARG A 368 -11.22 1.36 -13.10
N LEU A 369 -10.45 1.43 -12.02
CA LEU A 369 -9.01 1.75 -12.08
C LEU A 369 -8.21 0.65 -12.79
N GLY A 370 -8.57 -0.61 -12.58
CA GLY A 370 -7.96 -1.76 -13.25
C GLY A 370 -8.25 -1.83 -14.75
N GLU A 371 -9.19 -1.03 -15.27
CA GLU A 371 -9.48 -0.95 -16.71
C GLU A 371 -8.87 0.30 -17.34
N ILE A 372 -8.98 1.47 -16.70
CA ILE A 372 -8.53 2.74 -17.29
C ILE A 372 -7.00 2.93 -17.21
N LEU A 373 -6.36 2.56 -16.09
CA LEU A 373 -4.92 2.81 -15.91
C LEU A 373 -4.04 1.98 -16.86
N PRO A 374 -4.31 0.68 -17.12
CA PRO A 374 -3.56 -0.05 -18.13
C PRO A 374 -3.68 0.55 -19.53
N ARG A 375 -4.87 1.03 -19.92
CA ARG A 375 -5.07 1.66 -21.23
C ARG A 375 -4.26 2.96 -21.40
N VAL A 376 -4.05 3.72 -20.32
CA VAL A 376 -3.19 4.91 -20.36
C VAL A 376 -1.72 4.56 -20.64
N LEU A 377 -1.25 3.37 -20.22
CA LEU A 377 0.11 2.92 -20.51
C LEU A 377 0.37 2.64 -21.99
N ASP A 378 -0.68 2.41 -22.78
CA ASP A 378 -0.57 2.12 -24.21
C ASP A 378 -0.62 3.41 -25.07
N MET A 379 -0.72 4.58 -24.42
CA MET A 379 -0.99 5.85 -25.11
C MET A 379 0.24 6.75 -25.22
N GLY A 380 0.44 7.29 -26.41
CA GLY A 380 1.32 8.44 -26.68
C GLY A 380 2.72 8.33 -26.09
N SER A 381 3.19 9.42 -25.47
CA SER A 381 4.53 9.53 -24.88
C SER A 381 4.70 8.70 -23.59
N ILE A 382 3.60 8.15 -23.08
CA ILE A 382 3.52 7.30 -21.88
C ILE A 382 3.53 5.82 -22.28
N GLY A 383 3.46 5.51 -23.58
CA GLY A 383 3.67 4.20 -24.17
C GLY A 383 4.91 3.52 -23.61
N ILE A 384 4.75 2.56 -22.71
CA ILE A 384 5.85 1.73 -22.22
C ILE A 384 5.75 0.40 -22.95
N PRO A 385 6.74 0.03 -23.80
CA PRO A 385 6.71 -1.22 -24.52
C PRO A 385 6.48 -2.38 -23.55
N ALA A 386 5.51 -3.24 -23.84
CA ALA A 386 5.35 -4.50 -23.12
C ALA A 386 6.66 -5.29 -23.26
N VAL A 387 7.33 -5.56 -22.14
CA VAL A 387 8.57 -6.36 -22.07
C VAL A 387 8.23 -7.84 -22.14
#